data_AF-A0A448YN20-F1
#
_entry.id   AF-A0A448YN20-F1
#
_cell.length_a   1.000
_cell.length_b   1.000
_cell.length_c   1.000
_cell.angle_alpha   90.00
_cell.angle_beta   90.00
_cell.angle_gamma   90.00
#
_symmetry.space_group_name_H-M   'P 1'
#
loop_
_entity.id
_entity.type
_entity.pdbx_description
1 polymer ?
#
loop_
_entity_poly.entity_id
_entity_poly.type
_entity_poly.pdbx_seq_one_letter_code
_entity_poly.pdbx_strand_id
1 'polypeptide(L)'
;MLKLRLNPSLRRQIPLFNLSPSKYALSRHFYSTQTAQPSSKPIASTSSLTDFSRTKVVNQQYSEHNGLPLFIAISPEATKQLNQIAREETKPELALRISVESGGCHGFQYVFKLTDTSEYKPEEGDSMFNREGAKVMMDKTSLEILRDSKVDYVHELIGSQFKVVDSPYSKSSCGCGSSFDIDFEKLEGGK
;
A
#
# COMPACT_ATOMS: atom_id res chain seq x y z
N MET A 1 -48.45 21.40 -10.06
CA MET A 1 -48.76 22.79 -10.48
C MET A 1 -49.90 23.32 -9.64
N LEU A 2 -49.64 24.25 -8.71
CA LEU A 2 -50.56 25.35 -8.36
C LEU A 2 -49.76 26.42 -7.61
N LYS A 3 -49.94 27.67 -8.02
CA LYS A 3 -49.12 28.86 -7.70
C LYS A 3 -49.60 29.57 -6.41
N LEU A 4 -48.62 30.10 -5.68
CA LEU A 4 -48.51 31.42 -5.05
C LEU A 4 -49.70 32.02 -4.27
N ARG A 5 -49.43 32.39 -3.01
CA ARG A 5 -49.80 33.71 -2.47
C ARG A 5 -48.65 34.31 -1.65
N LEU A 6 -48.44 35.60 -1.89
CA LEU A 6 -47.46 36.54 -1.35
C LEU A 6 -47.93 37.20 -0.04
N ASN A 7 -47.00 37.98 0.54
CA ASN A 7 -47.13 39.21 1.39
C ASN A 7 -46.74 39.10 2.88
N PRO A 8 -46.35 40.20 3.55
CA PRO A 8 -45.28 41.16 3.23
C PRO A 8 -44.43 41.58 4.46
N SER A 9 -43.36 42.34 4.22
CA SER A 9 -42.78 43.40 5.07
C SER A 9 -42.66 43.21 6.59
N LEU A 10 -41.43 43.37 7.09
CA LEU A 10 -41.13 44.41 8.10
C LEU A 10 -39.62 44.73 8.13
N ARG A 11 -39.33 45.96 7.67
CA ARG A 11 -38.09 46.71 7.94
C ARG A 11 -38.05 47.16 9.39
N ARG A 12 -36.85 47.25 9.97
CA ARG A 12 -36.38 48.26 10.97
C ARG A 12 -34.87 48.04 11.17
N GLN A 13 -33.98 48.85 10.58
CA GLN A 13 -33.43 50.14 11.03
C GLN A 13 -32.49 50.11 12.26
N ILE A 14 -31.22 50.42 11.92
CA ILE A 14 -29.95 50.82 12.55
C ILE A 14 -30.02 51.70 13.83
N PRO A 15 -28.95 51.78 14.67
CA PRO A 15 -27.88 52.82 14.52
C PRO A 15 -26.45 52.26 14.77
N LEU A 16 -25.40 52.56 14.00
CA LEU A 16 -24.57 53.77 13.90
C LEU A 16 -23.99 54.30 15.22
N PHE A 17 -22.77 53.85 15.56
CA PHE A 17 -21.76 54.51 16.41
C PHE A 17 -20.40 53.87 16.09
N ASN A 18 -19.23 54.50 16.13
CA ASN A 18 -18.77 55.85 15.85
C ASN A 18 -17.24 55.70 15.65
N LEU A 19 -16.67 56.51 14.77
CA LEU A 19 -15.23 56.49 14.44
C LEU A 19 -14.39 57.14 15.54
N SER A 20 -13.15 56.65 15.74
CA SER A 20 -12.06 57.44 16.30
C SER A 20 -10.71 57.02 15.69
N PRO A 21 -9.82 57.96 15.31
CA PRO A 21 -8.54 57.68 14.67
C PRO A 21 -7.35 57.81 15.64
N SER A 22 -6.40 56.87 15.58
CA SER A 22 -5.06 57.05 16.15
C SER A 22 -4.05 56.31 15.27
N LYS A 23 -3.42 57.02 14.33
CA LYS A 23 -2.06 57.60 14.44
C LYS A 23 -0.95 56.54 14.55
N TYR A 24 -0.35 56.29 13.39
CA TYR A 24 1.06 56.01 13.12
C TYR A 24 1.97 55.71 14.33
N ALA A 25 2.50 54.48 14.37
CA ALA A 25 3.81 54.21 14.95
C ALA A 25 4.49 53.11 14.12
N LEU A 26 5.52 53.51 13.38
CA LEU A 26 6.49 52.62 12.75
C LEU A 26 7.29 51.93 13.87
N SER A 27 7.17 50.61 13.99
CA SER A 27 8.13 49.80 14.74
C SER A 27 8.78 48.81 13.80
N ARG A 28 10.08 48.99 13.63
CA ARG A 28 10.98 48.10 12.91
C ARG A 28 11.42 46.98 13.84
N HIS A 29 11.71 45.83 13.23
CA HIS A 29 12.50 44.72 13.77
C HIS A 29 11.74 43.79 14.74
N PHE A 30 11.80 42.47 14.68
CA PHE A 30 12.66 41.49 14.01
C PHE A 30 11.75 40.35 13.52
N TYR A 31 11.82 39.97 12.25
CA TYR A 31 11.34 38.65 11.85
C TYR A 31 12.36 37.63 12.38
N SER A 32 12.02 36.94 13.46
CA SER A 32 12.64 35.66 13.76
C SER A 32 12.22 34.71 12.65
N THR A 33 13.09 34.51 11.67
CA THR A 33 12.97 33.40 10.71
C THR A 33 13.03 32.12 11.53
N GLN A 34 11.87 31.58 11.87
CA GLN A 34 11.74 30.19 12.24
C GLN A 34 12.13 29.40 11.00
N THR A 35 13.39 28.95 10.97
CA THR A 35 13.82 27.93 10.02
C THR A 35 12.96 26.71 10.28
N ALA A 36 11.94 26.53 9.44
CA ALA A 36 11.22 25.29 9.34
C ALA A 36 12.25 24.18 9.15
N GLN A 37 12.38 23.32 10.17
CA GLN A 37 13.13 22.09 10.04
C GLN A 37 12.45 21.26 8.95
N PRO A 38 13.19 20.75 7.95
CA PRO A 38 12.62 19.74 7.07
C PRO A 38 12.37 18.49 7.92
N SER A 39 11.10 18.24 8.22
CA SER A 39 10.62 16.94 8.67
C SER A 39 10.81 15.94 7.52
N SER A 40 12.03 15.44 7.34
CA SER A 40 12.29 14.31 6.47
C SER A 40 11.67 13.08 7.12
N LYS A 41 10.52 12.64 6.58
CA LYS A 41 10.06 11.25 6.78
C LYS A 41 11.25 10.33 6.51
N PRO A 42 11.54 9.32 7.36
CA PRO A 42 12.64 8.42 7.11
C PRO A 42 12.42 7.73 5.77
N ILE A 43 13.49 7.71 5.00
CA ILE A 43 13.56 7.33 3.60
C ILE A 43 13.10 5.86 3.47
N ALA A 44 12.11 5.61 2.61
CA ALA A 44 11.48 4.30 2.37
C ALA A 44 12.45 3.15 2.02
N SER A 45 13.72 3.46 1.73
CA SER A 45 14.77 2.50 1.43
C SER A 45 15.31 1.75 2.65
N THR A 46 15.26 2.33 3.87
CA THR A 46 15.76 1.62 5.07
C THR A 46 14.75 0.61 5.59
N SER A 47 13.45 0.94 5.55
CA SER A 47 12.40 0.02 6.00
C SER A 47 12.30 -1.22 5.10
N SER A 48 12.38 -1.04 3.78
CA SER A 48 12.28 -2.16 2.84
C SER A 48 13.41 -3.20 3.04
N LEU A 49 14.67 -2.76 3.19
CA LEU A 49 15.79 -3.67 3.47
C LEU A 49 15.61 -4.46 4.78
N THR A 50 15.03 -3.83 5.80
CA THR A 50 14.72 -4.53 7.06
C THR A 50 13.60 -5.55 6.90
N ASP A 51 12.63 -5.30 6.03
CA ASP A 51 11.51 -6.21 5.80
C ASP A 51 11.95 -7.47 5.07
N PHE A 52 12.80 -7.33 4.05
CA PHE A 52 13.42 -8.48 3.38
C PHE A 52 14.27 -9.30 4.35
N SER A 53 15.09 -8.65 5.18
CA SER A 53 15.95 -9.36 6.16
C SER A 53 15.16 -10.12 7.23
N ARG A 54 13.93 -9.71 7.54
CA ARG A 54 13.06 -10.36 8.53
C ARG A 54 12.15 -11.44 7.94
N THR A 55 12.07 -11.52 6.62
CA THR A 55 11.24 -12.50 5.94
C THR A 55 12.07 -13.75 5.66
N LYS A 56 11.68 -14.87 6.27
CA LYS A 56 12.33 -16.17 6.09
C LYS A 56 11.72 -16.88 4.89
N VAL A 57 12.57 -17.35 3.98
CA VAL A 57 12.16 -18.22 2.88
C VAL A 57 12.17 -19.67 3.38
N VAL A 58 11.06 -20.39 3.23
CA VAL A 58 10.93 -21.79 3.69
C VAL A 58 11.56 -22.75 2.68
N ASN A 59 11.33 -22.52 1.40
CA ASN A 59 11.89 -23.28 0.29
C ASN A 59 12.44 -22.32 -0.77
N GLN A 60 13.76 -22.17 -0.82
CA GLN A 60 14.37 -21.23 -1.75
C GLN A 60 14.15 -21.69 -3.20
N GLN A 61 13.44 -20.88 -3.97
CA GLN A 61 13.32 -21.04 -5.43
C GLN A 61 14.30 -20.11 -6.14
N TYR A 62 14.58 -20.42 -7.40
CA TYR A 62 15.47 -19.65 -8.25
C TYR A 62 14.78 -19.32 -9.57
N SER A 63 15.10 -18.16 -10.11
CA SER A 63 14.54 -17.70 -11.37
C SER A 63 15.00 -18.60 -12.52
N GLU A 64 14.09 -19.01 -13.40
CA GLU A 64 14.44 -19.78 -14.58
C GLU A 64 15.24 -18.96 -15.61
N HIS A 65 15.10 -17.63 -15.59
CA HIS A 65 15.72 -16.74 -16.57
C HIS A 65 17.18 -16.41 -16.24
N ASN A 66 17.48 -16.15 -14.96
CA ASN A 66 18.80 -15.65 -14.55
C ASN A 66 19.44 -16.43 -13.39
N GLY A 67 18.77 -17.46 -12.87
CA GLY A 67 19.28 -18.29 -11.78
C GLY A 67 19.42 -17.58 -10.43
N LEU A 68 18.89 -16.37 -10.29
CA LEU A 68 18.93 -15.62 -9.03
C LEU A 68 17.86 -16.14 -8.05
N PRO A 69 18.13 -16.08 -6.73
CA PRO A 69 17.15 -16.48 -5.73
C PRO A 69 15.90 -15.62 -5.80
N LEU A 70 14.73 -16.26 -5.83
CA LEU A 70 13.45 -15.59 -5.75
C LEU A 70 13.09 -15.33 -4.29
N PHE A 71 12.72 -14.09 -3.98
CA PHE A 71 12.31 -13.71 -2.65
C PHE A 71 11.31 -12.55 -2.67
N ILE A 72 10.52 -12.44 -1.62
CA ILE A 72 9.63 -11.30 -1.35
C ILE A 72 9.77 -10.86 0.11
N ALA A 73 9.41 -9.62 0.41
CA ALA A 73 9.28 -9.13 1.78
C ALA A 73 7.82 -9.21 2.25
N ILE A 74 7.62 -9.47 3.54
CA ILE A 74 6.35 -9.26 4.22
C ILE A 74 6.52 -8.03 5.10
N SER A 75 5.65 -7.02 4.98
CA SER A 75 5.73 -5.80 5.80
C SER A 75 5.32 -6.08 7.27
N PRO A 76 5.61 -5.14 8.20
CA PRO A 76 5.13 -5.23 9.57
C PRO A 76 3.59 -5.23 9.66
N GLU A 77 2.91 -4.44 8.83
CA GLU A 77 1.44 -4.34 8.87
C GLU A 77 0.78 -5.59 8.29
N ALA A 78 1.29 -6.13 7.18
CA ALA A 78 0.85 -7.43 6.67
C ALA A 78 1.07 -8.55 7.69
N THR A 79 2.20 -8.53 8.40
CA THR A 79 2.51 -9.49 9.47
C THR A 79 1.48 -9.41 10.60
N LYS A 80 1.19 -8.21 11.10
CA LYS A 80 0.19 -7.99 12.15
C LYS A 80 -1.18 -8.47 11.70
N GLN A 81 -1.61 -8.07 10.50
CA GLN A 81 -2.93 -8.40 10.00
C GLN A 81 -3.11 -9.91 9.81
N LEU A 82 -2.14 -10.61 9.22
CA LEU A 82 -2.25 -12.06 9.03
C LEU A 82 -2.30 -12.81 10.36
N ASN A 83 -1.47 -12.41 11.32
CA ASN A 83 -1.49 -12.97 12.66
C ASN A 83 -2.82 -12.67 13.39
N GLN A 84 -3.40 -11.50 13.18
CA GLN A 84 -4.71 -11.15 13.73
C GLN A 84 -5.82 -12.03 13.14
N ILE A 85 -5.90 -12.13 11.81
CA ILE A 85 -6.89 -12.97 11.12
C ILE A 85 -6.76 -14.43 11.56
N ALA A 86 -5.53 -14.97 11.62
CA ALA A 86 -5.29 -16.33 12.09
C ALA A 86 -5.80 -16.59 13.52
N ARG A 87 -5.69 -15.60 14.42
CA ARG A 87 -6.22 -15.69 15.79
C ARG A 87 -7.74 -15.59 15.82
N GLU A 88 -8.32 -14.64 15.09
CA GLU A 88 -9.77 -14.44 15.03
C GLU A 88 -10.48 -15.66 14.42
N GLU A 89 -9.90 -16.28 13.40
CA GLU A 89 -10.43 -17.50 12.79
C GLU A 89 -10.07 -18.79 13.57
N THR A 90 -9.23 -18.70 14.62
CA THR A 90 -8.69 -19.87 15.34
C THR A 90 -7.98 -20.87 14.40
N LYS A 91 -7.28 -20.35 13.38
CA LYS A 91 -6.54 -21.11 12.37
C LYS A 91 -5.06 -20.71 12.37
N PRO A 92 -4.21 -21.35 13.19
CA PRO A 92 -2.77 -21.06 13.22
C PRO A 92 -2.04 -21.45 11.91
N GLU A 93 -2.67 -22.33 11.12
CA GLU A 93 -2.19 -22.78 9.82
C GLU A 93 -2.75 -21.94 8.66
N LEU A 94 -3.27 -20.73 8.93
CA LEU A 94 -3.66 -19.80 7.89
C LEU A 94 -2.45 -19.19 7.19
N ALA A 95 -2.52 -19.08 5.87
CA ALA A 95 -1.56 -18.39 5.01
C ALA A 95 -2.28 -17.52 3.97
N LEU A 96 -1.61 -16.45 3.54
CA LEU A 96 -2.03 -15.65 2.39
C LEU A 96 -1.42 -16.23 1.12
N ARG A 97 -2.25 -16.78 0.25
CA ARG A 97 -1.86 -17.14 -1.11
C ARG A 97 -1.96 -15.92 -2.02
N ILE A 98 -0.91 -15.67 -2.79
CA ILE A 98 -0.85 -14.59 -3.77
C ILE A 98 -0.52 -15.20 -5.13
N SER A 99 -1.37 -14.93 -6.12
CA SER A 99 -1.17 -15.34 -7.50
C SER A 99 -1.36 -14.15 -8.44
N VAL A 100 -0.71 -14.20 -9.60
CA VAL A 100 -0.86 -13.24 -10.68
C VAL A 100 -1.64 -13.90 -11.80
N GLU A 101 -2.76 -13.31 -12.19
CA GLU A 101 -3.59 -13.79 -13.28
C GLU A 101 -3.59 -12.79 -14.44
N SER A 102 -3.81 -13.29 -15.66
CA SER A 102 -4.15 -12.42 -16.78
C SER A 102 -5.47 -11.72 -16.49
N GLY A 103 -5.45 -10.40 -16.37
CA GLY A 103 -6.65 -9.58 -16.34
C GLY A 103 -7.26 -9.43 -17.73
N GLY A 104 -8.26 -8.55 -17.85
CA GLY A 104 -8.85 -8.17 -19.15
C GLY A 104 -7.92 -7.28 -19.98
N CYS A 105 -8.47 -6.29 -20.67
CA CYS A 105 -7.69 -5.34 -21.51
C CYS A 105 -6.65 -4.49 -20.76
N HIS A 106 -6.45 -4.70 -19.46
CA HIS A 106 -5.67 -3.86 -18.54
C HIS A 106 -4.48 -4.60 -17.90
N GLY A 107 -4.00 -5.68 -18.52
CA GLY A 107 -2.79 -6.37 -18.10
C GLY A 107 -3.05 -7.48 -17.08
N PHE A 108 -2.32 -7.47 -15.97
CA PHE A 108 -2.34 -8.51 -14.94
C PHE A 108 -3.03 -8.06 -13.66
N GLN A 109 -3.53 -9.01 -12.88
CA GLN A 109 -4.19 -8.74 -11.60
C GLN A 109 -3.58 -9.58 -10.48
N TYR A 110 -3.53 -8.99 -9.27
CA TYR A 110 -3.19 -9.72 -8.06
C TYR A 110 -4.43 -10.43 -7.52
N VAL A 111 -4.29 -11.71 -7.22
CA VAL A 111 -5.31 -12.50 -6.53
C VAL A 111 -4.79 -12.85 -5.15
N PHE A 112 -5.50 -12.37 -4.12
CA PHE A 112 -5.21 -12.64 -2.72
C PHE A 112 -6.25 -13.60 -2.16
N LYS A 113 -5.82 -14.74 -1.64
CA LYS A 113 -6.69 -15.74 -1.01
C LYS A 113 -6.13 -16.13 0.35
N LEU A 114 -6.94 -16.02 1.40
CA LEU A 114 -6.63 -16.65 2.68
C LEU A 114 -6.95 -18.13 2.59
N THR A 115 -6.01 -18.98 2.97
CA THR A 115 -6.16 -20.43 2.86
C THR A 115 -5.31 -21.14 3.91
N ASP A 116 -5.45 -22.45 4.01
CA ASP A 116 -4.69 -23.28 4.94
C ASP A 116 -3.33 -23.69 4.33
N THR A 117 -2.31 -23.82 5.17
CA THR A 117 -0.98 -24.29 4.74
C THR A 117 -0.99 -25.73 4.20
N SER A 118 -2.04 -26.52 4.42
CA SER A 118 -2.23 -27.80 3.74
C SER A 118 -2.43 -27.67 2.22
N GLU A 119 -2.78 -26.48 1.70
CA GLU A 119 -2.80 -26.19 0.26
C GLU A 119 -1.40 -25.84 -0.31
N TYR A 120 -0.35 -25.78 0.52
CA TYR A 120 1.02 -25.53 0.07
C TYR A 120 1.62 -26.76 -0.60
N LYS A 121 2.03 -26.62 -1.86
CA LYS A 121 2.55 -27.72 -2.68
C LYS A 121 3.97 -27.43 -3.21
N PRO A 122 5.02 -27.64 -2.41
CA PRO A 122 6.40 -27.39 -2.83
C PRO A 122 6.81 -28.19 -4.08
N GLU A 123 6.26 -29.39 -4.26
CA GLU A 123 6.49 -30.27 -5.40
C GLU A 123 5.89 -29.74 -6.71
N GLU A 124 4.84 -28.91 -6.62
CA GLU A 124 4.23 -28.21 -7.76
C GLU A 124 4.86 -26.82 -7.99
N GLY A 125 5.89 -26.47 -7.20
CA GLY A 125 6.64 -25.21 -7.34
C GLY A 125 6.13 -24.07 -6.47
N ASP A 126 5.22 -24.31 -5.52
CA ASP A 126 4.83 -23.28 -4.56
C ASP A 126 6.02 -22.88 -3.69
N SER A 127 6.10 -21.59 -3.37
CA SER A 127 7.05 -21.02 -2.41
C SER A 127 6.32 -20.54 -1.16
N MET A 128 6.94 -20.70 0.01
CA MET A 128 6.42 -20.16 1.26
C MET A 128 7.42 -19.22 1.94
N PHE A 129 6.88 -18.11 2.44
CA PHE A 129 7.59 -17.06 3.16
C PHE A 129 6.97 -16.88 4.54
N ASN A 130 7.81 -16.68 5.56
CA ASN A 130 7.37 -16.48 6.93
C ASN A 130 8.02 -15.26 7.56
N ARG A 131 7.20 -14.43 8.21
CA ARG A 131 7.68 -13.36 9.10
C ARG A 131 6.88 -13.41 10.38
N GLU A 132 7.55 -13.71 11.50
CA GLU A 132 6.95 -13.65 12.85
C GLU A 132 5.59 -14.36 12.95
N GLY A 133 5.49 -15.54 12.33
CA GLY A 133 4.26 -16.36 12.32
C GLY A 133 3.33 -16.09 11.14
N ALA A 134 3.41 -14.93 10.49
CA ALA A 134 2.64 -14.65 9.28
C ALA A 134 3.21 -15.43 8.09
N LYS A 135 2.34 -16.19 7.42
CA LYS A 135 2.69 -17.08 6.30
C LYS A 135 2.13 -16.52 4.99
N VAL A 136 2.98 -16.44 3.97
CA VAL A 136 2.59 -16.07 2.60
C VAL A 136 3.07 -17.18 1.66
N MET A 137 2.25 -17.56 0.69
CA MET A 137 2.65 -18.52 -0.34
C MET A 137 2.28 -18.05 -1.74
N MET A 138 3.06 -18.49 -2.72
CA MET A 138 2.92 -18.11 -4.13
C MET A 138 3.28 -19.29 -5.02
N ASP A 139 2.59 -19.45 -6.14
CA ASP A 139 3.07 -20.33 -7.21
C ASP A 139 4.31 -19.74 -7.89
N LYS A 140 5.10 -20.60 -8.56
CA LYS A 140 6.37 -20.23 -9.18
C LYS A 140 6.24 -19.10 -10.18
N THR A 141 5.25 -19.16 -11.07
CA THR A 141 5.04 -18.15 -12.13
C THR A 141 4.75 -16.78 -11.53
N SER A 142 3.89 -16.73 -10.52
CA SER A 142 3.56 -15.49 -9.82
C SER A 142 4.77 -14.94 -9.07
N LEU A 143 5.58 -15.79 -8.45
CA LEU A 143 6.78 -15.38 -7.74
C LEU A 143 7.86 -14.81 -8.68
N GLU A 144 8.00 -15.32 -9.90
CA GLU A 144 8.93 -14.75 -10.91
C GLU A 144 8.58 -13.29 -11.23
N ILE A 145 7.28 -13.01 -11.38
CA ILE A 145 6.77 -11.66 -11.67
C ILE A 145 6.91 -10.75 -10.44
N LEU A 146 6.66 -11.31 -9.26
CA LEU A 146 6.61 -10.57 -7.99
C LEU A 146 7.94 -10.55 -7.23
N ARG A 147 9.01 -11.10 -7.78
CA ARG A 147 10.31 -11.15 -7.11
C ARG A 147 10.78 -9.74 -6.72
N ASP A 148 11.51 -9.67 -5.61
CA ASP A 148 12.02 -8.42 -5.03
C ASP A 148 10.91 -7.42 -4.63
N SER A 149 9.64 -7.86 -4.57
CA SER A 149 8.51 -7.02 -4.14
C SER A 149 8.20 -7.20 -2.65
N LYS A 150 7.33 -6.34 -2.12
CA LYS A 150 6.87 -6.40 -0.72
C LYS A 150 5.35 -6.56 -0.64
N VAL A 151 4.89 -7.48 0.19
CA VAL A 151 3.48 -7.64 0.55
C VAL A 151 3.18 -6.77 1.77
N ASP A 152 2.19 -5.90 1.63
CA ASP A 152 1.77 -4.95 2.67
C ASP A 152 0.26 -5.06 2.95
N TYR A 153 -0.17 -4.48 4.07
CA TYR A 153 -1.58 -4.30 4.40
C TYR A 153 -1.84 -2.81 4.64
N VAL A 154 -2.67 -2.22 3.78
CA VAL A 154 -2.93 -0.79 3.79
C VAL A 154 -4.33 -0.49 4.28
N HIS A 155 -4.46 0.61 5.01
CA HIS A 155 -5.73 1.17 5.45
C HIS A 155 -6.01 2.45 4.66
N GLU A 156 -7.06 2.43 3.85
CA GLU A 156 -7.52 3.56 3.05
C GLU A 156 -8.92 3.98 3.50
N LEU A 157 -9.38 5.17 3.06
CA LEU A 157 -10.70 5.70 3.44
C LEU A 157 -11.86 4.77 3.05
N ILE A 158 -11.70 4.05 1.94
CA ILE A 158 -12.73 3.17 1.37
C ILE A 158 -12.64 1.73 1.87
N GLY A 159 -11.59 1.37 2.63
CA GLY A 159 -11.39 0.00 3.08
C GLY A 159 -9.93 -0.32 3.38
N SER A 160 -9.70 -1.53 3.88
CA SER A 160 -8.37 -2.05 4.17
C SER A 160 -8.14 -3.32 3.38
N GLN A 161 -6.96 -3.47 2.80
CA GLN A 161 -6.66 -4.61 1.93
C GLN A 161 -5.16 -4.93 1.89
N PHE A 162 -4.85 -6.17 1.54
CA PHE A 162 -3.50 -6.54 1.14
C PHE A 162 -3.16 -5.88 -0.20
N LYS A 163 -1.90 -5.46 -0.35
CA LYS A 163 -1.34 -4.93 -1.59
C LYS A 163 0.09 -5.43 -1.77
N VAL A 164 0.50 -5.57 -3.03
CA VAL A 164 1.92 -5.69 -3.37
C VAL A 164 2.45 -4.28 -3.66
N VAL A 165 3.56 -3.93 -3.04
CA VAL A 165 4.23 -2.63 -3.17
C VAL A 165 5.70 -2.82 -3.52
N ASP A 166 6.35 -1.75 -3.99
CA ASP A 166 7.76 -1.72 -4.37
C ASP A 166 8.13 -2.78 -5.43
N SER A 167 7.21 -3.17 -6.32
CA SER A 167 7.46 -4.20 -7.32
C SER A 167 8.31 -3.67 -8.49
N PRO A 168 9.58 -4.10 -8.63
CA PRO A 168 10.51 -3.51 -9.60
C PRO A 168 10.23 -3.92 -11.06
N TYR A 169 9.42 -4.97 -11.26
CA TYR A 169 9.05 -5.51 -12.57
C TYR A 169 7.63 -5.08 -13.01
N SER A 170 6.99 -4.16 -12.28
CA SER A 170 5.71 -3.55 -12.65
C SER A 170 5.92 -2.17 -13.30
N LYS A 171 5.25 -1.89 -14.43
CA LYS A 171 5.38 -0.62 -15.18
C LYS A 171 4.33 0.41 -14.76
N SER A 172 3.09 -0.03 -14.64
CA SER A 172 1.93 0.82 -14.39
C SER A 172 1.03 0.08 -13.40
N SER A 173 0.38 0.81 -12.48
CA SER A 173 -0.66 0.26 -11.61
C SER A 173 -1.94 1.06 -11.80
N CYS A 174 -3.08 0.38 -11.92
CA CYS A 174 -4.38 1.07 -11.90
C CYS A 174 -4.54 1.87 -10.59
N GLY A 175 -5.29 2.97 -10.59
CA GLY A 175 -5.38 3.89 -9.45
C GLY A 175 -5.83 3.26 -8.12
N CYS A 176 -6.43 2.07 -8.14
CA CYS A 176 -6.79 1.27 -6.96
C CYS A 176 -5.72 0.25 -6.53
N GLY A 177 -4.72 -0.05 -7.37
CA GLY A 177 -3.62 -0.99 -7.09
C GLY A 177 -3.96 -2.47 -7.24
N SER A 178 -5.10 -2.84 -7.84
CA SER A 178 -5.51 -4.24 -8.05
C SER A 178 -4.97 -4.86 -9.36
N SER A 179 -4.54 -4.03 -10.31
CA SER A 179 -4.00 -4.47 -11.60
C SER A 179 -2.75 -3.68 -12.00
N PHE A 180 -1.93 -4.30 -12.84
CA PHE A 180 -0.65 -3.75 -13.26
C PHE A 180 -0.18 -4.28 -14.62
N ASP A 181 0.70 -3.53 -15.28
CA ASP A 181 1.44 -3.98 -16.44
C ASP A 181 2.81 -4.53 -16.04
N ILE A 182 3.25 -5.60 -16.70
CA ILE A 182 4.54 -6.24 -16.46
C ILE A 182 5.62 -5.64 -17.37
N ASP A 183 6.81 -5.46 -16.81
CA ASP A 183 8.03 -5.13 -17.56
C ASP A 183 8.77 -6.39 -18.04
N PHE A 184 8.30 -6.97 -19.15
CA PHE A 184 8.90 -8.18 -19.73
C PHE A 184 10.40 -8.03 -20.05
N GLU A 185 10.82 -6.85 -20.51
CA GLU A 185 12.23 -6.58 -20.84
C GLU A 185 13.14 -6.68 -19.59
N LYS A 186 12.64 -6.27 -18.42
CA LYS A 186 13.37 -6.41 -17.16
C LYS A 186 13.32 -7.82 -16.60
N LEU A 187 12.23 -8.55 -16.81
CA LEU A 187 12.09 -9.92 -16.31
C LEU A 187 13.05 -10.88 -17.00
N GLU A 188 13.17 -10.79 -18.33
CA GLU A 188 14.02 -11.67 -19.14
C GLU A 188 15.51 -11.32 -19.10
N GLY A 189 15.92 -10.34 -18.28
CA GLY A 189 17.32 -9.97 -18.12
C GLY A 189 17.84 -9.19 -19.32
N GLY A 190 17.30 -7.98 -19.51
CA GLY A 190 17.61 -7.03 -20.58
C GLY A 190 19.00 -7.18 -21.18
N LYS A 191 19.03 -7.32 -22.52
CA LYS A 191 20.27 -7.30 -23.30
C LYS A 191 21.09 -6.04 -23.06
#